data_AF-A0A923B698-F1
#
_entry.id   AF-A0A923B698-F1
#
_cell.length_a   1.000
_cell.length_b   1.000
_cell.length_c   1.000
_cell.angle_alpha   90.00
_cell.angle_beta   90.00
_cell.angle_gamma   90.00
#
_symmetry.space_group_name_H-M   'P 1'
#
loop_
_entity.id
_entity.type
_entity.pdbx_description
1 polymer ?
#
loop_
_entity_poly.entity_id
_entity_poly.type
_entity_poly.pdbx_seq_one_letter_code
_entity_poly.pdbx_strand_id
1 'polypeptide(L)'
;MARARIVLVFTALLLALAAMVDPAKAHQAPNSEAYLDFHDSHVEMEVVIPAAEYAYASGNSIADDSAARGQARRYLGDNISARNTGGGAWQTRVDRLAFITRDGSRDLVATLSLLPRGPSGLDEFTLSWRAVIGAVPDHFVLVMLRRDPASKLGDDPDVIGTLRNDRGALVINRGAARSWMPLANATRLGAGHILEGIDHLAFLLALLLPLPLLARGGRWREARGTKPTIRSAVILISGFTLGHSATLIAASLGGLTLPGVLVETLIAVSVLIAALHAIRPIFPRREALFATLFGLVHGLGFAGFLSSTDLSVARNIITLLGFNIGIELVQMAIALAIVPALLTIAATPFYRWLRNGLALFCSGIASVWVADRYVGLDQGFVALFEVAVETTLMLVFFTVLVSGIALYSRSSLAQQTRPFWALRKQRILPCPR
;
A
#
# COMPACT_ATOMS: atom_id res chain seq x y z
N MET A 1 -21.48 -29.30 5.52
CA MET A 1 -21.63 -28.65 6.84
C MET A 1 -20.38 -27.90 7.31
N ALA A 2 -19.17 -28.52 7.36
CA ALA A 2 -17.94 -27.81 7.76
C ALA A 2 -17.56 -26.62 6.85
N ARG A 3 -18.07 -26.59 5.60
CA ARG A 3 -17.81 -25.51 4.65
C ARG A 3 -18.48 -24.19 5.03
N ALA A 4 -19.76 -24.24 5.37
CA ALA A 4 -20.53 -23.09 5.82
C ALA A 4 -20.11 -22.62 7.21
N ARG A 5 -19.79 -23.53 8.13
CA ARG A 5 -19.40 -23.19 9.51
C ARG A 5 -18.15 -22.31 9.59
N ILE A 6 -17.12 -22.52 8.76
CA ILE A 6 -15.90 -21.71 8.80
C ILE A 6 -16.15 -20.29 8.28
N VAL A 7 -16.89 -20.15 7.18
CA VAL A 7 -17.25 -18.83 6.64
C VAL A 7 -18.15 -18.10 7.64
N LEU A 8 -19.12 -18.80 8.24
CA LEU A 8 -20.04 -18.22 9.22
C LEU A 8 -19.33 -17.81 10.51
N VAL A 9 -18.33 -18.57 10.97
CA VAL A 9 -17.49 -18.18 12.12
C VAL A 9 -16.62 -16.98 11.78
N PHE A 10 -16.01 -16.94 10.59
CA PHE A 10 -15.23 -15.79 10.15
C PHE A 10 -16.10 -14.53 10.05
N THR A 11 -17.26 -14.62 9.39
CA THR A 11 -18.23 -13.53 9.31
C THR A 11 -18.74 -13.11 10.68
N ALA A 12 -19.03 -14.05 11.59
CA ALA A 12 -19.44 -13.74 12.95
C ALA A 12 -18.33 -13.06 13.76
N LEU A 13 -17.06 -13.45 13.57
CA LEU A 13 -15.92 -12.81 14.22
C LEU A 13 -15.73 -11.37 13.71
N LEU A 14 -15.86 -11.17 12.39
CA LEU A 14 -15.82 -9.84 11.77
C LEU A 14 -16.96 -8.93 12.29
N LEU A 15 -18.18 -9.47 12.37
CA LEU A 15 -19.34 -8.74 12.89
C LEU A 15 -19.22 -8.44 14.39
N ALA A 16 -18.66 -9.38 15.17
CA ALA A 16 -18.40 -9.17 16.59
C ALA A 16 -17.33 -8.09 16.81
N LEU A 17 -16.23 -8.10 16.04
CA LEU A 17 -15.24 -7.02 16.07
C LEU A 17 -15.87 -5.68 15.69
N ALA A 18 -16.70 -5.63 14.64
CA ALA A 18 -17.39 -4.42 14.21
C ALA A 18 -18.36 -3.87 15.27
N ALA A 19 -18.96 -4.73 16.08
CA ALA A 19 -19.90 -4.34 17.14
C ALA A 19 -19.22 -3.90 18.45
N MET A 20 -17.90 -4.11 18.61
CA MET A 20 -17.15 -3.77 19.83
C MET A 20 -16.34 -2.47 19.72
N VAL A 21 -16.44 -1.73 18.61
CA VAL A 21 -15.75 -0.45 18.43
C VAL A 21 -16.66 0.68 18.92
N ASP A 22 -16.29 1.31 20.04
CA ASP A 22 -16.84 2.61 20.44
C ASP A 22 -16.45 3.67 19.40
N PRO A 23 -17.31 4.65 19.04
CA PRO A 23 -17.00 5.70 18.07
C PRO A 23 -15.93 6.70 18.55
N ALA A 24 -15.24 6.42 19.65
CA ALA A 24 -14.25 7.30 20.24
C ALA A 24 -12.89 7.18 19.55
N LYS A 25 -12.59 8.22 18.74
CA LYS A 25 -11.27 8.57 18.18
C LYS A 25 -10.75 7.66 17.07
N ALA A 26 -11.52 7.54 15.99
CA ALA A 26 -10.92 7.28 14.69
C ALA A 26 -10.27 8.60 14.18
N HIS A 27 -8.94 8.70 14.23
CA HIS A 27 -8.24 9.61 13.33
C HIS A 27 -8.30 8.99 11.94
N GLN A 28 -9.35 9.33 11.17
CA GLN A 28 -9.25 9.24 9.72
C GLN A 28 -8.11 10.19 9.35
N ALA A 29 -7.03 9.73 8.73
CA ALA A 29 -6.02 10.64 8.18
C ALA A 29 -6.50 11.06 6.79
N PRO A 30 -7.13 12.23 6.64
CA PRO A 30 -7.50 12.71 5.33
C PRO A 30 -6.21 13.33 4.78
N ASN A 31 -5.72 12.85 3.66
CA ASN A 31 -4.56 13.45 3.01
C ASN A 31 -4.78 14.96 2.76
N SER A 32 -3.69 15.71 2.61
CA SER A 32 -3.80 17.04 2.00
C SER A 32 -3.91 16.93 0.48
N GLU A 33 -4.48 17.93 -0.15
CA GLU A 33 -4.59 18.04 -1.60
C GLU A 33 -4.03 19.38 -2.06
N ALA A 34 -3.32 19.38 -3.19
CA ALA A 34 -2.75 20.54 -3.82
C ALA A 34 -3.06 20.53 -5.31
N TYR A 35 -4.04 21.33 -5.73
CA TYR A 35 -4.45 21.48 -7.12
C TYR A 35 -3.67 22.62 -7.78
N LEU A 36 -2.99 22.32 -8.89
CA LEU A 36 -2.16 23.26 -9.63
C LEU A 36 -2.88 23.73 -10.90
N ASP A 37 -2.91 25.04 -11.08
CA ASP A 37 -3.38 25.72 -12.27
C ASP A 37 -2.26 26.60 -12.84
N PHE A 38 -1.76 26.22 -14.01
CA PHE A 38 -0.74 26.98 -14.72
C PHE A 38 -1.36 28.17 -15.43
N HIS A 39 -0.86 29.35 -15.10
CA HIS A 39 -1.08 30.59 -15.84
C HIS A 39 0.17 30.95 -16.66
N ASP A 40 0.16 32.11 -17.32
CA ASP A 40 1.28 32.53 -18.15
C ASP A 40 2.51 32.97 -17.33
N SER A 41 2.29 33.52 -16.14
CA SER A 41 3.32 34.15 -15.31
C SER A 41 3.49 33.54 -13.92
N HIS A 42 2.58 32.67 -13.49
CA HIS A 42 2.58 32.06 -12.17
C HIS A 42 1.86 30.71 -12.19
N VAL A 43 1.99 29.96 -11.10
CA VAL A 43 1.15 28.81 -10.81
C VAL A 43 0.23 29.18 -9.66
N GLU A 44 -1.08 29.11 -9.88
CA GLU A 44 -2.05 29.15 -8.80
C GLU A 44 -2.17 27.74 -8.21
N MET A 45 -2.20 27.65 -6.88
CA MET A 45 -2.31 26.39 -6.16
C MET A 45 -3.42 26.47 -5.13
N GLU A 46 -4.45 25.65 -5.28
CA GLU A 46 -5.48 25.46 -4.27
C GLU A 46 -5.08 24.30 -3.35
N VAL A 47 -5.10 24.56 -2.06
CA VAL A 47 -4.66 23.64 -1.01
C VAL A 47 -5.83 23.32 -0.10
N VAL A 48 -6.06 22.03 0.13
CA VAL A 48 -7.04 21.50 1.09
C VAL A 48 -6.28 20.71 2.15
N ILE A 49 -6.42 21.09 3.42
CA ILE A 49 -5.76 20.44 4.56
C ILE A 49 -6.81 20.21 5.64
N PRO A 50 -6.96 18.99 6.17
CA PRO A 50 -7.84 18.76 7.32
C PRO A 50 -7.46 19.64 8.50
N ALA A 51 -8.45 20.34 9.06
CA ALA A 51 -8.20 21.32 10.10
C ALA A 51 -7.66 20.67 11.38
N ALA A 52 -8.04 19.43 11.68
CA ALA A 52 -7.51 18.68 12.81
C ALA A 52 -6.00 18.44 12.68
N GLU A 53 -5.55 17.98 11.51
CA GLU A 53 -4.13 17.72 11.22
C GLU A 53 -3.32 19.02 11.17
N TYR A 54 -3.90 20.08 10.59
CA TYR A 54 -3.32 21.42 10.66
C TYR A 54 -3.15 21.89 12.11
N ALA A 55 -4.17 21.76 12.94
CA ALA A 55 -4.13 22.18 14.34
C ALA A 55 -3.07 21.41 15.12
N TYR A 56 -3.01 20.09 14.92
CA TYR A 56 -2.01 19.22 15.55
C TYR A 56 -0.58 19.59 15.10
N ALA A 57 -0.34 19.67 13.80
CA ALA A 57 0.98 19.90 13.24
C ALA A 57 1.52 21.32 13.51
N SER A 58 0.62 22.31 13.61
CA SER A 58 1.00 23.72 13.73
C SER A 58 0.81 24.30 15.13
N GLY A 59 0.05 23.63 16.00
CA GLY A 59 -0.35 24.14 17.32
C GLY A 59 -1.29 25.35 17.28
N ASN A 60 -1.79 25.72 16.09
CA ASN A 60 -2.59 26.93 15.89
C ASN A 60 -4.10 26.67 16.05
N SER A 61 -4.84 27.75 16.30
CA SER A 61 -6.30 27.71 16.38
C SER A 61 -6.95 27.46 15.01
N ILE A 62 -8.07 26.74 15.02
CA ILE A 62 -8.97 26.55 13.87
C ILE A 62 -10.25 27.38 14.00
N ALA A 63 -10.28 28.37 14.90
CA ALA A 63 -11.39 29.30 15.00
C ALA A 63 -11.57 30.09 13.70
N ASP A 64 -12.81 30.48 13.38
CA ASP A 64 -13.07 31.32 12.20
C ASP A 64 -12.87 32.81 12.50
N ASP A 65 -11.66 33.17 12.93
CA ASP A 65 -11.28 34.54 13.26
C ASP A 65 -10.05 35.01 12.47
N SER A 66 -9.76 36.31 12.54
CA SER A 66 -8.65 36.91 11.80
C SER A 66 -7.27 36.47 12.32
N ALA A 67 -7.16 36.12 13.60
CA ALA A 67 -5.91 35.69 14.22
C ALA A 67 -5.52 34.29 13.76
N ALA A 68 -6.46 33.34 13.80
CA ALA A 68 -6.32 31.98 13.29
C ALA A 68 -5.97 31.99 11.79
N ARG A 69 -6.69 32.80 10.98
CA ARG A 69 -6.37 32.97 9.55
C ARG A 69 -4.97 33.56 9.32
N GLY A 70 -4.53 34.49 10.17
CA GLY A 70 -3.18 35.06 10.11
C GLY A 70 -2.08 34.06 10.51
N GLN A 71 -2.34 33.17 11.47
CA GLN A 71 -1.46 32.07 11.84
C GLN A 71 -1.36 31.04 10.71
N ALA A 72 -2.50 30.60 10.15
CA ALA A 72 -2.55 29.66 9.02
C ALA A 72 -1.81 30.20 7.80
N ARG A 73 -2.00 31.48 7.48
CA ARG A 73 -1.31 32.15 6.36
C ARG A 73 0.21 32.11 6.49
N ARG A 74 0.75 32.38 7.68
CA ARG A 74 2.19 32.30 7.95
C ARG A 74 2.68 30.86 7.87
N TYR A 75 1.98 29.94 8.52
CA TYR A 75 2.30 28.52 8.50
C TYR A 75 2.42 27.97 7.08
N LEU A 76 1.44 28.25 6.20
CA LEU A 76 1.49 27.81 4.80
C LEU A 76 2.64 28.47 4.03
N GLY A 77 2.88 29.77 4.21
CA GLY A 77 3.98 30.48 3.56
C GLY A 77 5.37 29.99 3.95
N ASP A 78 5.54 29.55 5.20
CA ASP A 78 6.81 29.04 5.72
C ASP A 78 7.07 27.57 5.33
N ASN A 79 5.99 26.80 5.10
CA ASN A 79 6.07 25.36 4.86
C ASN A 79 5.83 24.94 3.41
N ILE A 80 5.43 25.85 2.52
CA ILE A 80 5.16 25.55 1.11
C ILE A 80 5.91 26.53 0.22
N SER A 81 6.77 26.01 -0.65
CA SER A 81 7.59 26.83 -1.54
C SER A 81 7.86 26.15 -2.88
N ALA A 82 8.20 26.95 -3.88
CA ALA A 82 8.64 26.47 -5.18
C ALA A 82 10.01 27.05 -5.51
N ARG A 83 10.78 26.36 -6.36
CA ARG A 83 12.05 26.86 -6.92
C ARG A 83 12.32 26.25 -8.28
N ASN A 84 13.00 26.97 -9.16
CA ASN A 84 13.46 26.41 -10.43
C ASN A 84 14.56 25.37 -10.19
N THR A 85 14.65 24.37 -11.07
CA THR A 85 15.77 23.41 -11.07
C THR A 85 17.08 24.16 -11.34
N GLY A 86 17.97 24.19 -10.35
CA GLY A 86 19.22 24.96 -10.41
C GLY A 86 19.06 26.49 -10.27
N GLY A 87 17.87 26.99 -9.92
CA GLY A 87 17.56 28.42 -9.83
C GLY A 87 17.11 28.90 -8.44
N GLY A 88 16.72 30.18 -8.36
CA GLY A 88 16.29 30.84 -7.13
C GLY A 88 14.90 30.41 -6.63
N ALA A 89 14.66 30.60 -5.34
CA ALA A 89 13.35 30.37 -4.72
C ALA A 89 12.28 31.32 -5.30
N TRP A 90 11.10 30.78 -5.55
CA TRP A 90 9.93 31.54 -5.96
C TRP A 90 9.35 32.31 -4.76
N GLN A 91 8.57 33.34 -5.03
CA GLN A 91 7.74 33.98 -4.01
C GLN A 91 6.43 33.20 -3.88
N THR A 92 6.18 32.64 -2.70
CA THR A 92 4.87 32.10 -2.34
C THR A 92 4.02 33.21 -1.72
N ARG A 93 2.85 33.46 -2.29
CA ARG A 93 1.86 34.38 -1.71
C ARG A 93 0.57 33.60 -1.45
N VAL A 94 0.13 33.52 -0.20
CA VAL A 94 -1.22 33.04 0.11
C VAL A 94 -2.19 34.15 -0.29
N ASP A 95 -3.18 33.88 -1.13
CA ASP A 95 -4.14 34.87 -1.61
C ASP A 95 -5.42 34.81 -0.77
N ARG A 96 -6.08 33.66 -0.78
CA ARG A 96 -7.32 33.38 -0.03
C ARG A 96 -7.09 32.25 0.96
N LEU A 97 -7.82 32.30 2.08
CA LEU A 97 -7.74 31.29 3.13
C LEU A 97 -9.03 31.30 3.95
N ALA A 98 -9.62 30.13 4.17
CA ALA A 98 -10.81 29.93 5.01
C ALA A 98 -10.80 28.54 5.66
N PHE A 99 -11.48 28.42 6.81
CA PHE A 99 -11.79 27.13 7.41
C PHE A 99 -13.22 26.74 7.04
N ILE A 100 -13.38 25.78 6.14
CA ILE A 100 -14.66 25.35 5.57
C ILE A 100 -15.06 24.02 6.19
N THR A 101 -16.35 23.78 6.41
CA THR A 101 -16.85 22.46 6.84
C THR A 101 -17.48 21.75 5.65
N ARG A 102 -17.00 20.55 5.30
CA ARG A 102 -17.58 19.65 4.28
C ARG A 102 -17.79 18.26 4.89
N ASP A 103 -18.96 17.67 4.65
CA ASP A 103 -19.29 16.30 5.08
C ASP A 103 -19.01 15.97 6.56
N GLY A 104 -19.20 16.96 7.43
CA GLY A 104 -18.98 16.83 8.88
C GLY A 104 -17.54 17.01 9.35
N SER A 105 -16.59 17.15 8.42
CA SER A 105 -15.18 17.44 8.68
C SER A 105 -14.85 18.89 8.34
N ARG A 106 -13.94 19.50 9.10
CA ARG A 106 -13.51 20.88 8.89
C ARG A 106 -12.14 20.89 8.23
N ASP A 107 -12.01 21.67 7.17
CA ASP A 107 -10.81 21.79 6.35
C ASP A 107 -10.31 23.23 6.29
N LEU A 108 -9.00 23.39 6.31
CA LEU A 108 -8.30 24.59 5.89
C LEU A 108 -8.17 24.59 4.37
N VAL A 109 -8.85 25.51 3.70
CA VAL A 109 -8.77 25.71 2.26
C VAL A 109 -8.07 27.02 1.96
N ALA A 110 -7.04 26.99 1.12
CA ALA A 110 -6.27 28.18 0.76
C ALA A 110 -5.92 28.21 -0.73
N THR A 111 -5.87 29.40 -1.31
CA THR A 111 -5.32 29.63 -2.67
C THR A 111 -3.97 30.31 -2.52
N LEU A 112 -2.93 29.79 -3.17
CA LEU A 112 -1.58 30.32 -3.14
C LEU A 112 -1.11 30.64 -4.56
N SER A 113 -0.51 31.80 -4.76
CA SER A 113 0.24 32.15 -5.96
C SER A 113 1.72 31.81 -5.78
N LEU A 114 2.25 30.93 -6.63
CA LEU A 114 3.68 30.59 -6.72
C LEU A 114 4.29 31.37 -7.89
N LEU A 115 5.14 32.36 -7.56
CA LEU A 115 5.64 33.37 -8.49
C LEU A 115 7.16 33.21 -8.72
N PRO A 116 7.63 32.86 -9.93
CA PRO A 116 9.05 32.79 -10.24
C PRO A 116 9.71 34.18 -10.13
N ARG A 117 10.94 34.24 -9.58
CA ARG A 117 11.69 35.50 -9.36
C ARG A 117 12.62 35.89 -10.54
N GLY A 118 12.41 35.33 -11.73
CA GLY A 118 13.23 35.59 -12.90
C GLY A 118 12.60 35.10 -14.20
N PRO A 119 13.26 35.34 -15.37
CA PRO A 119 12.75 34.96 -16.68
C PRO A 119 12.80 33.45 -16.95
N SER A 120 13.49 32.67 -16.10
CA SER A 120 13.49 31.21 -16.18
C SER A 120 12.09 30.69 -15.84
N GLY A 121 11.44 30.16 -16.87
CA GLY A 121 10.00 30.00 -16.97
C GLY A 121 9.38 28.95 -16.05
N LEU A 122 8.07 28.80 -16.23
CA LEU A 122 7.21 27.84 -15.54
C LEU A 122 7.42 26.39 -16.03
N ASP A 123 8.45 26.14 -16.83
CA ASP A 123 8.62 24.90 -17.58
C ASP A 123 9.04 23.73 -16.67
N GLU A 124 9.93 23.97 -15.71
CA GLU A 124 10.35 22.97 -14.73
C GLU A 124 10.66 23.62 -13.39
N PHE A 125 10.01 23.15 -12.32
CA PHE A 125 10.26 23.61 -10.96
C PHE A 125 10.07 22.50 -9.93
N THR A 126 10.69 22.65 -8.77
CA THR A 126 10.51 21.77 -7.62
C THR A 126 9.55 22.42 -6.63
N LEU A 127 8.42 21.78 -6.39
CA LEU A 127 7.50 22.09 -5.29
C LEU A 127 8.03 21.43 -4.02
N SER A 128 8.27 22.21 -2.98
CA SER A 128 8.66 21.75 -1.65
C SER A 128 7.53 21.98 -0.66
N TRP A 129 7.23 20.97 0.14
CA TRP A 129 6.13 20.95 1.08
C TRP A 129 6.58 20.34 2.41
N ARG A 130 6.21 20.99 3.51
CA ARG A 130 6.38 20.47 4.87
C ARG A 130 5.13 20.57 5.73
N ALA A 131 4.10 21.27 5.24
CA ALA A 131 2.87 21.49 5.99
C ALA A 131 2.22 20.14 6.33
N VAL A 132 1.94 19.93 7.61
CA VAL A 132 1.42 18.70 8.22
C VAL A 132 2.39 17.50 8.15
N ILE A 133 2.86 17.12 6.96
CA ILE A 133 3.75 15.96 6.75
C ILE A 133 5.06 16.03 7.54
N GLY A 134 5.51 17.24 7.92
CA GLY A 134 6.69 17.41 8.75
C GLY A 134 6.49 17.08 10.23
N ALA A 135 5.24 16.92 10.68
CA ALA A 135 4.88 16.63 12.08
C ALA A 135 4.00 15.39 12.24
N VAL A 136 3.32 14.97 11.17
CA VAL A 136 2.45 13.79 11.13
C VAL A 136 3.05 12.79 10.12
N PRO A 137 3.76 11.75 10.57
CA PRO A 137 4.51 10.84 9.69
C PRO A 137 3.68 10.16 8.63
N ASP A 138 2.45 9.76 8.96
CA ASP A 138 1.55 9.03 8.06
C ASP A 138 0.75 9.95 7.13
N HIS A 139 0.83 11.27 7.34
CA HIS A 139 0.18 12.23 6.48
C HIS A 139 0.91 12.34 5.14
N PHE A 140 0.14 12.49 4.07
CA PHE A 140 0.68 12.70 2.74
C PHE A 140 -0.15 13.73 1.97
N VAL A 141 0.45 14.28 0.93
CA VAL A 141 -0.18 15.31 0.08
C VAL A 141 -0.31 14.75 -1.32
N LEU A 142 -1.50 14.82 -1.90
CA LEU A 142 -1.71 14.60 -3.33
C LEU A 142 -1.47 15.89 -4.08
N VAL A 143 -0.54 15.85 -5.03
CA VAL A 143 -0.33 16.96 -5.96
C VAL A 143 -1.09 16.64 -7.24
N MET A 144 -2.07 17.49 -7.55
CA MET A 144 -2.94 17.36 -8.70
C MET A 144 -2.68 18.50 -9.68
N LEU A 145 -2.68 18.19 -10.97
CA LEU A 145 -2.64 19.15 -12.06
C LEU A 145 -4.04 19.33 -12.60
N ARG A 146 -4.68 20.46 -12.31
CA ARG A 146 -6.04 20.78 -12.75
C ARG A 146 -6.05 21.47 -14.11
N ARG A 147 -5.13 22.42 -14.33
CA ARG A 147 -5.02 23.15 -15.59
C ARG A 147 -3.58 23.32 -16.02
N ASP A 148 -3.28 22.90 -17.24
CA ASP A 148 -2.05 23.31 -17.94
C ASP A 148 -2.29 23.48 -19.44
N PRO A 149 -2.31 24.72 -19.95
CA PRO A 149 -2.51 25.00 -21.37
C PRO A 149 -1.47 24.33 -22.29
N ALA A 150 -0.28 24.01 -21.79
CA ALA A 150 0.77 23.37 -22.57
C ALA A 150 0.64 21.84 -22.64
N SER A 151 -0.20 21.26 -21.78
CA SER A 151 -0.41 19.81 -21.67
C SER A 151 -1.66 19.36 -22.41
N LYS A 152 -1.71 18.08 -22.79
CA LYS A 152 -2.90 17.45 -23.38
C LYS A 152 -3.73 16.75 -22.30
N LEU A 153 -4.18 17.52 -21.31
CA LEU A 153 -5.12 17.03 -20.29
C LEU A 153 -6.56 17.09 -20.80
N GLY A 154 -7.41 16.24 -20.21
CA GLY A 154 -8.87 16.42 -20.28
C GLY A 154 -9.34 17.47 -19.27
N ASP A 155 -10.65 17.59 -19.08
CA ASP A 155 -11.25 18.59 -18.19
C ASP A 155 -11.07 18.29 -16.70
N ASP A 156 -10.63 17.08 -16.34
CA ASP A 156 -10.47 16.63 -14.95
C ASP A 156 -9.03 16.71 -14.43
N PRO A 157 -8.82 17.03 -13.13
CA PRO A 157 -7.50 17.03 -12.51
C PRO A 157 -6.74 15.69 -12.62
N ASP A 158 -5.41 15.76 -12.76
CA ASP A 158 -4.52 14.60 -12.78
C ASP A 158 -3.63 14.52 -11.55
N VAL A 159 -3.51 13.36 -10.92
CA VAL A 159 -2.51 13.16 -9.86
C VAL A 159 -1.14 13.07 -10.52
N ILE A 160 -0.29 14.07 -10.28
CA ILE A 160 1.08 14.14 -10.83
C ILE A 160 2.14 13.67 -9.83
N GLY A 161 1.77 13.51 -8.56
CA GLY A 161 2.65 12.94 -7.55
C GLY A 161 2.08 13.01 -6.14
N THR A 162 2.84 12.46 -5.19
CA THR A 162 2.56 12.53 -3.76
C THR A 162 3.77 13.07 -3.03
N LEU A 163 3.53 13.85 -1.97
CA LEU A 163 4.57 14.32 -1.05
C LEU A 163 4.34 13.67 0.32
N ARG A 164 5.42 13.22 0.95
CA ARG A 164 5.46 12.55 2.27
C ARG A 164 6.62 13.13 3.09
N ASN A 165 6.71 12.81 4.38
CA ASN A 165 7.78 13.32 5.25
C ASN A 165 9.19 13.02 4.70
N ASP A 166 9.41 11.82 4.19
CA ASP A 166 10.67 11.38 3.57
C ASP A 166 10.92 11.99 2.18
N ARG A 167 9.85 12.38 1.47
CA ARG A 167 9.86 12.98 0.13
C ARG A 167 9.02 14.25 0.09
N GLY A 168 9.47 15.26 0.81
CA GLY A 168 8.81 16.58 0.89
C GLY A 168 9.04 17.47 -0.35
N ALA A 169 9.54 16.93 -1.46
CA ALA A 169 9.75 17.68 -2.69
C ALA A 169 9.35 16.89 -3.94
N LEU A 170 8.71 17.55 -4.91
CA LEU A 170 8.26 16.99 -6.18
C LEU A 170 8.69 17.91 -7.33
N VAL A 171 9.35 17.32 -8.33
CA VAL A 171 9.69 18.03 -9.58
C VAL A 171 8.48 18.01 -10.50
N ILE A 172 8.08 19.19 -10.96
CA ILE A 172 6.92 19.41 -11.83
C ILE A 172 7.43 19.94 -13.16
N ASN A 173 7.02 19.28 -14.24
CA ASN A 173 7.34 19.63 -15.61
C ASN A 173 6.07 20.07 -16.34
N ARG A 174 6.01 21.32 -16.79
CA ARG A 174 4.90 21.85 -17.58
C ARG A 174 4.88 21.21 -18.97
N GLY A 175 3.69 20.99 -19.52
CA GLY A 175 3.51 20.36 -20.83
C GLY A 175 3.81 18.86 -20.86
N ALA A 176 4.33 18.29 -19.77
CA ALA A 176 4.69 16.89 -19.71
C ALA A 176 3.47 15.98 -19.67
N ALA A 177 2.32 16.45 -19.16
CA ALA A 177 1.15 15.62 -18.94
C ALA A 177 0.55 15.09 -20.26
N ARG A 178 0.52 13.76 -20.38
CA ARG A 178 -0.01 12.99 -21.53
C ARG A 178 -1.24 12.18 -21.10
N SER A 179 -2.08 11.79 -22.05
CA SER A 179 -3.31 11.02 -21.81
C SER A 179 -3.13 9.68 -21.08
N TRP A 180 -1.95 9.07 -21.11
CA TRP A 180 -1.65 7.81 -20.40
C TRP A 180 -0.99 8.01 -19.02
N MET A 181 -0.50 9.21 -18.70
CA MET A 181 0.14 9.50 -17.42
C MET A 181 -0.75 9.25 -16.20
N PRO A 182 -2.08 9.44 -16.22
CA PRO A 182 -2.91 9.16 -15.06
C PRO A 182 -2.85 7.69 -14.66
N LEU A 183 -2.93 6.80 -15.67
CA LEU A 183 -2.80 5.37 -15.46
C LEU A 183 -1.42 5.01 -14.92
N ALA A 184 -0.35 5.60 -15.47
CA ALA A 184 1.02 5.33 -15.04
C ALA A 184 1.34 5.87 -13.63
N ASN A 185 0.87 7.06 -13.30
CA ASN A 185 1.00 7.65 -11.98
C ASN A 185 0.24 6.81 -10.96
N ALA A 186 -1.00 6.43 -11.27
CA ALA A 186 -1.77 5.52 -10.44
C ALA A 186 -1.10 4.14 -10.28
N THR A 187 -0.51 3.60 -11.35
CA THR A 187 0.29 2.36 -11.30
C THR A 187 1.49 2.50 -10.37
N ARG A 188 2.21 3.62 -10.44
CA ARG A 188 3.33 3.89 -9.54
C ARG A 188 2.87 4.04 -8.08
N LEU A 189 1.73 4.67 -7.85
CA LEU A 189 1.14 4.80 -6.51
C LEU A 189 0.75 3.43 -5.95
N GLY A 190 0.08 2.58 -6.73
CA GLY A 190 -0.26 1.21 -6.32
C GLY A 190 0.97 0.33 -6.05
N ALA A 191 2.02 0.49 -6.87
CA ALA A 191 3.29 -0.17 -6.64
C ALA A 191 3.97 0.30 -5.35
N GLY A 192 4.01 1.61 -5.11
CA GLY A 192 4.54 2.20 -3.88
C GLY A 192 3.78 1.74 -2.64
N HIS A 193 2.45 1.66 -2.72
CA HIS A 193 1.60 1.19 -1.63
C HIS A 193 1.99 -0.21 -1.11
N ILE A 194 2.31 -1.15 -2.01
CA ILE A 194 2.77 -2.49 -1.59
C ILE A 194 4.20 -2.50 -1.06
N LEU A 195 5.09 -1.68 -1.62
CA LEU A 195 6.49 -1.64 -1.19
C LEU A 195 6.68 -0.93 0.15
N GLU A 196 5.87 0.09 0.42
CA GLU A 196 5.86 0.87 1.67
C GLU A 196 4.99 0.20 2.75
N GLY A 197 3.99 -0.59 2.36
CA GLY A 197 3.09 -1.31 3.27
C GLY A 197 3.73 -2.53 3.93
N ILE A 198 4.24 -2.38 5.15
CA ILE A 198 4.86 -3.48 5.94
C ILE A 198 3.86 -4.61 6.19
N ASP A 199 2.59 -4.26 6.42
CA ASP A 199 1.46 -5.18 6.55
C ASP A 199 1.20 -6.01 5.27
N HIS A 200 1.31 -5.39 4.10
CA HIS A 200 1.17 -6.05 2.80
C HIS A 200 2.31 -7.03 2.55
N LEU A 201 3.56 -6.64 2.86
CA LEU A 201 4.72 -7.52 2.76
C LEU A 201 4.62 -8.71 3.72
N ALA A 202 4.22 -8.47 4.97
CA ALA A 202 3.98 -9.51 5.96
C ALA A 202 2.86 -10.47 5.55
N PHE A 203 1.74 -9.92 5.04
CA PHE A 203 0.61 -10.70 4.52
C PHE A 203 1.04 -11.59 3.34
N LEU A 204 1.71 -11.00 2.34
CA LEU A 204 2.18 -11.73 1.17
C LEU A 204 3.16 -12.84 1.57
N LEU A 205 4.12 -12.54 2.46
CA LEU A 205 5.03 -13.56 2.99
C LEU A 205 4.24 -14.71 3.63
N ALA A 206 3.33 -14.42 4.55
CA ALA A 206 2.52 -15.42 5.24
C ALA A 206 1.69 -16.29 4.27
N LEU A 207 1.16 -15.69 3.20
CA LEU A 207 0.36 -16.37 2.17
C LEU A 207 1.22 -17.28 1.27
N LEU A 208 2.47 -16.90 0.98
CA LEU A 208 3.39 -17.66 0.14
C LEU A 208 4.08 -18.80 0.90
N LEU A 209 4.25 -18.69 2.22
CA LEU A 209 4.90 -19.70 3.09
C LEU A 209 4.33 -21.13 3.00
N PRO A 210 3.02 -21.39 2.84
CA PRO A 210 2.52 -22.76 2.68
C PRO A 210 2.45 -23.25 1.23
N LEU A 211 2.68 -22.38 0.23
CA LEU A 211 2.43 -22.69 -1.19
C LEU A 211 3.15 -23.94 -1.73
N PRO A 212 4.43 -24.20 -1.42
CA PRO A 212 5.14 -25.41 -1.85
C PRO A 212 4.60 -26.71 -1.27
N LEU A 213 3.57 -26.67 -0.40
CA LEU A 213 3.05 -27.85 0.29
C LEU A 213 1.56 -28.05 0.01
N LEU A 214 1.13 -29.30 0.19
CA LEU A 214 -0.25 -29.75 0.22
C LEU A 214 -0.58 -30.24 1.63
N ALA A 215 -1.80 -29.93 2.06
CA ALA A 215 -2.33 -30.34 3.35
C ALA A 215 -2.75 -31.82 3.31
N ARG A 216 -2.20 -32.63 4.21
CA ARG A 216 -2.55 -34.05 4.41
C ARG A 216 -2.57 -34.39 5.90
N GLY A 217 -3.70 -34.93 6.37
CA GLY A 217 -3.89 -35.26 7.79
C GLY A 217 -3.80 -34.04 8.72
N GLY A 218 -4.37 -32.90 8.32
CA GLY A 218 -4.37 -31.67 9.12
C GLY A 218 -2.99 -31.00 9.26
N ARG A 219 -2.00 -31.42 8.47
CA ARG A 219 -0.65 -30.86 8.47
C ARG A 219 -0.17 -30.66 7.04
N TRP A 220 0.73 -29.70 6.87
CA TRP A 220 1.45 -29.50 5.63
C TRP A 220 2.59 -30.52 5.54
N ARG A 221 2.49 -31.48 4.61
CA ARG A 221 3.43 -32.62 4.56
C ARG A 221 3.83 -33.03 3.16
N GLU A 222 2.93 -32.87 2.20
CA GLU A 222 3.14 -33.37 0.84
C GLU A 222 3.67 -32.24 -0.03
N ALA A 223 4.75 -32.47 -0.77
CA ALA A 223 5.33 -31.44 -1.64
C ALA A 223 4.41 -31.17 -2.83
N ARG A 224 4.16 -29.89 -3.10
CA ARG A 224 3.45 -29.43 -4.29
C ARG A 224 4.48 -29.26 -5.42
N GLY A 225 4.19 -29.83 -6.59
CA GLY A 225 5.06 -29.65 -7.75
C GLY A 225 5.16 -28.18 -8.19
N THR A 226 6.24 -27.84 -8.90
CA THR A 226 6.55 -26.47 -9.35
C THR A 226 5.40 -25.79 -10.09
N LYS A 227 4.83 -26.45 -11.13
CA LYS A 227 3.75 -25.87 -11.94
C LYS A 227 2.48 -25.58 -11.10
N PRO A 228 1.95 -26.53 -10.29
CA PRO A 228 0.85 -26.23 -9.39
C PRO A 228 1.15 -25.11 -8.37
N THR A 229 2.39 -25.03 -7.86
CA THR A 229 2.80 -23.96 -6.92
C THR A 229 2.74 -22.58 -7.57
N ILE A 230 3.34 -22.42 -8.76
CA ILE A 230 3.30 -21.16 -9.51
C ILE A 230 1.86 -20.78 -9.85
N ARG A 231 1.07 -21.74 -10.39
CA ARG A 231 -0.35 -21.49 -10.69
C ARG A 231 -1.12 -21.03 -9.46
N SER A 232 -0.84 -21.63 -8.31
CA SER A 232 -1.49 -21.24 -7.06
C SER A 232 -1.08 -19.85 -6.64
N ALA A 233 0.20 -19.49 -6.72
CA ALA A 233 0.67 -18.14 -6.40
C ALA A 233 -0.07 -17.08 -7.22
N VAL A 234 -0.17 -17.27 -8.54
CA VAL A 234 -0.91 -16.37 -9.44
C VAL A 234 -2.38 -16.27 -9.04
N ILE A 235 -3.05 -17.40 -8.80
CA ILE A 235 -4.48 -17.40 -8.40
C ILE A 235 -4.69 -16.68 -7.07
N LEU A 236 -3.79 -16.85 -6.10
CA LEU A 236 -3.91 -16.18 -4.80
C LEU A 236 -3.72 -14.67 -4.92
N ILE A 237 -2.70 -14.24 -5.66
CA ILE A 237 -2.38 -12.83 -5.84
C ILE A 237 -3.48 -12.13 -6.64
N SER A 238 -3.85 -12.66 -7.82
CA SER A 238 -4.93 -12.09 -8.61
C SER A 238 -6.28 -12.16 -7.88
N GLY A 239 -6.53 -13.23 -7.11
CA GLY A 239 -7.72 -13.35 -6.27
C GLY A 239 -7.81 -12.24 -5.22
N PHE A 240 -6.70 -11.91 -4.57
CA PHE A 240 -6.59 -10.78 -3.65
C PHE A 240 -6.83 -9.45 -4.38
N THR A 241 -6.15 -9.19 -5.49
CA THR A 241 -6.32 -7.95 -6.27
C THR A 241 -7.76 -7.77 -6.77
N LEU A 242 -8.43 -8.85 -7.16
CA LEU A 242 -9.84 -8.82 -7.56
C LEU A 242 -10.76 -8.40 -6.40
N GLY A 243 -10.57 -8.99 -5.21
CA GLY A 243 -11.33 -8.58 -4.02
C GLY A 243 -11.05 -7.13 -3.64
N HIS A 244 -9.80 -6.72 -3.68
CA HIS A 244 -9.36 -5.35 -3.42
C HIS A 244 -10.04 -4.36 -4.37
N SER A 245 -9.97 -4.64 -5.67
CA SER A 245 -10.60 -3.84 -6.73
C SER A 245 -12.11 -3.71 -6.53
N ALA A 246 -12.79 -4.82 -6.20
CA ALA A 246 -14.24 -4.82 -6.01
C ALA A 246 -14.66 -3.89 -4.87
N THR A 247 -13.92 -3.88 -3.76
CA THR A 247 -14.23 -3.01 -2.61
C THR A 247 -13.90 -1.56 -2.90
N LEU A 248 -12.79 -1.27 -3.57
CA LEU A 248 -12.47 0.09 -3.98
C LEU A 248 -13.53 0.68 -4.92
N ILE A 249 -14.01 -0.10 -5.88
CA ILE A 249 -15.11 0.32 -6.76
C ILE A 249 -16.39 0.55 -5.95
N ALA A 250 -16.72 -0.37 -5.04
CA ALA A 250 -17.91 -0.25 -4.20
C ALA A 250 -17.86 0.99 -3.28
N ALA A 251 -16.70 1.32 -2.75
CA ALA A 251 -16.54 2.51 -1.93
C ALA A 251 -16.55 3.80 -2.76
N SER A 252 -15.83 3.82 -3.89
CA SER A 252 -15.74 4.99 -4.75
C SER A 252 -17.08 5.33 -5.42
N LEU A 253 -17.87 4.34 -5.85
CA LEU A 253 -19.14 4.57 -6.55
C LEU A 253 -20.37 4.46 -5.64
N GLY A 254 -20.30 3.62 -4.61
CA GLY A 254 -21.43 3.29 -3.73
C GLY A 254 -21.41 3.96 -2.37
N GLY A 255 -20.37 4.74 -2.05
CA GLY A 255 -20.26 5.45 -0.77
C GLY A 255 -20.09 4.54 0.45
N LEU A 256 -19.54 3.33 0.26
CA LEU A 256 -19.27 2.42 1.36
C LEU A 256 -18.15 2.99 2.25
N THR A 257 -18.52 3.44 3.45
CA THR A 257 -17.59 3.94 4.47
C THR A 257 -17.64 3.06 5.72
N LEU A 258 -16.47 2.69 6.23
CA LEU A 258 -16.31 2.01 7.53
C LEU A 258 -15.30 2.79 8.38
N PRO A 259 -15.35 2.68 9.72
CA PRO A 259 -14.34 3.28 10.59
C PRO A 259 -12.94 2.77 10.25
N GLY A 260 -11.96 3.67 10.08
CA GLY A 260 -10.58 3.31 9.71
C GLY A 260 -9.95 2.31 10.68
N VAL A 261 -10.12 2.53 11.98
CA VAL A 261 -9.67 1.61 13.04
C VAL A 261 -10.19 0.19 12.84
N LEU A 262 -11.47 0.04 12.45
CA LEU A 262 -12.04 -1.27 12.18
C LEU A 262 -11.36 -1.91 10.96
N VAL A 263 -11.27 -1.19 9.85
CA VAL A 263 -10.67 -1.68 8.61
C VAL A 263 -9.22 -2.12 8.84
N GLU A 264 -8.43 -1.27 9.48
CA GLU A 264 -7.03 -1.52 9.82
C GLU A 264 -6.85 -2.71 10.77
N THR A 265 -7.73 -2.83 11.77
CA THR A 265 -7.74 -4.01 12.65
C THR A 265 -8.03 -5.28 11.86
N LEU A 266 -8.98 -5.23 10.92
CA LEU A 266 -9.31 -6.37 10.06
C LEU A 266 -8.16 -6.73 9.10
N ILE A 267 -7.41 -5.75 8.60
CA ILE A 267 -6.18 -5.95 7.84
C ILE A 267 -5.16 -6.70 8.71
N ALA A 268 -4.89 -6.23 9.93
CA ALA A 268 -3.96 -6.91 10.85
C ALA A 268 -4.43 -8.34 11.21
N VAL A 269 -5.73 -8.54 11.43
CA VAL A 269 -6.32 -9.87 11.65
C VAL A 269 -6.15 -10.78 10.44
N SER A 270 -6.22 -10.26 9.21
CA SER A 270 -6.01 -11.06 8.00
C SER A 270 -4.57 -11.59 7.89
N VAL A 271 -3.58 -10.79 8.30
CA VAL A 271 -2.17 -11.21 8.40
C VAL A 271 -2.04 -12.33 9.43
N LEU A 272 -2.64 -12.16 10.61
CA LEU A 272 -2.63 -13.17 11.66
C LEU A 272 -3.22 -14.49 11.18
N ILE A 273 -4.37 -14.46 10.50
CA ILE A 273 -5.02 -15.66 9.98
C ILE A 273 -4.17 -16.33 8.90
N ALA A 274 -3.56 -15.57 7.99
CA ALA A 274 -2.65 -16.10 6.98
C ALA A 274 -1.43 -16.77 7.62
N ALA A 275 -0.86 -16.16 8.66
CA ALA A 275 0.26 -16.71 9.42
C ALA A 275 -0.12 -18.00 10.15
N LEU A 276 -1.26 -18.03 10.84
CA LEU A 276 -1.76 -19.24 11.49
C LEU A 276 -2.05 -20.36 10.47
N HIS A 277 -2.54 -20.00 9.27
CA HIS A 277 -2.71 -20.94 8.16
C HIS A 277 -1.38 -21.54 7.67
N ALA A 278 -0.31 -20.75 7.64
CA ALA A 278 1.02 -21.22 7.31
C ALA A 278 1.56 -22.24 8.34
N ILE A 279 1.23 -22.08 9.63
CA ILE A 279 1.56 -23.05 10.68
C ILE A 279 0.77 -24.34 10.51
N ARG A 280 -0.57 -24.24 10.47
CA ARG A 280 -1.50 -25.37 10.28
C ARG A 280 -2.56 -25.04 9.24
N PRO A 281 -2.94 -26.00 8.38
CA PRO A 281 -3.92 -25.77 7.32
C PRO A 281 -5.32 -25.56 7.90
N ILE A 282 -5.73 -24.30 8.12
CA ILE A 282 -7.05 -23.92 8.63
C ILE A 282 -8.12 -24.05 7.53
N PHE A 283 -7.79 -23.63 6.31
CA PHE A 283 -8.70 -23.61 5.16
C PHE A 283 -8.06 -24.23 3.90
N PRO A 284 -7.53 -25.47 3.98
CA PRO A 284 -6.85 -26.09 2.86
C PRO A 284 -7.79 -26.18 1.64
N ARG A 285 -7.25 -25.91 0.46
CA ARG A 285 -7.97 -25.86 -0.83
C ARG A 285 -8.97 -24.70 -0.98
N ARG A 286 -8.99 -23.75 -0.04
CA ARG A 286 -9.81 -22.52 -0.12
C ARG A 286 -8.97 -21.26 -0.04
N GLU A 287 -7.66 -21.40 -0.21
CA GLU A 287 -6.71 -20.30 -0.11
C GLU A 287 -7.09 -19.17 -1.07
N ALA A 288 -7.56 -19.49 -2.27
CA ALA A 288 -8.03 -18.49 -3.25
C ALA A 288 -9.25 -17.69 -2.75
N LEU A 289 -10.23 -18.36 -2.15
CA LEU A 289 -11.40 -17.69 -1.57
C LEU A 289 -10.98 -16.75 -0.44
N PHE A 290 -10.13 -17.21 0.47
CA PHE A 290 -9.65 -16.38 1.58
C PHE A 290 -8.76 -15.24 1.10
N ALA A 291 -7.91 -15.45 0.10
CA ALA A 291 -7.14 -14.37 -0.52
C ALA A 291 -8.06 -13.29 -1.09
N THR A 292 -9.14 -13.66 -1.79
CA THR A 292 -10.15 -12.70 -2.26
C THR A 292 -10.88 -12.00 -1.11
N LEU A 293 -11.26 -12.72 -0.05
CA LEU A 293 -11.91 -12.12 1.12
C LEU A 293 -10.98 -11.13 1.85
N PHE A 294 -9.70 -11.46 1.98
CA PHE A 294 -8.70 -10.55 2.55
C PHE A 294 -8.48 -9.34 1.63
N GLY A 295 -8.46 -9.56 0.32
CA GLY A 295 -8.45 -8.48 -0.67
C GLY A 295 -9.61 -7.51 -0.49
N LEU A 296 -10.84 -8.02 -0.29
CA LEU A 296 -12.00 -7.16 -0.02
C LEU A 296 -11.75 -6.26 1.21
N VAL A 297 -11.27 -6.84 2.31
CA VAL A 297 -10.96 -6.08 3.53
C VAL A 297 -9.87 -5.04 3.29
N HIS A 298 -8.78 -5.39 2.61
CA HIS A 298 -7.68 -4.47 2.33
C HIS A 298 -8.12 -3.30 1.44
N GLY A 299 -9.01 -3.55 0.48
CA GLY A 299 -9.56 -2.52 -0.40
C GLY A 299 -10.35 -1.43 0.34
N LEU A 300 -10.87 -1.72 1.54
CA LEU A 300 -11.51 -0.70 2.37
C LEU A 300 -10.51 0.30 2.98
N GLY A 301 -9.23 -0.06 3.12
CA GLY A 301 -8.22 0.81 3.74
C GLY A 301 -7.92 2.03 2.87
N PHE A 302 -7.97 1.86 1.55
CA PHE A 302 -7.70 2.91 0.56
C PHE A 302 -8.99 3.52 -0.05
N ALA A 303 -10.14 2.94 0.25
CA ALA A 303 -11.45 3.40 -0.21
C ALA A 303 -11.78 4.84 0.22
N GLY A 304 -11.56 5.17 1.51
CA GLY A 304 -11.88 6.48 2.07
C GLY A 304 -11.12 7.62 1.39
N PHE A 305 -9.89 7.34 0.94
CA PHE A 305 -9.02 8.26 0.22
C PHE A 305 -9.56 8.66 -1.16
N LEU A 306 -10.15 7.71 -1.92
CA LEU A 306 -10.68 8.03 -3.25
C LEU A 306 -12.05 8.68 -3.20
N SER A 307 -12.85 8.38 -2.17
CA SER A 307 -14.17 9.03 -2.00
C SER A 307 -14.08 10.50 -1.64
N SER A 308 -12.95 10.97 -1.10
CA SER A 308 -12.75 12.39 -0.74
C SER A 308 -12.26 13.26 -1.90
N THR A 309 -11.80 12.67 -3.01
CA THR A 309 -11.27 13.43 -4.14
C THR A 309 -12.39 13.86 -5.10
N ASP A 310 -12.38 15.13 -5.53
CA ASP A 310 -13.33 15.74 -6.48
C ASP A 310 -13.13 15.29 -7.96
N LEU A 311 -12.65 14.06 -8.18
CA LEU A 311 -12.37 13.51 -9.51
C LEU A 311 -13.63 12.98 -10.21
N SER A 312 -13.70 13.10 -11.54
CA SER A 312 -14.79 12.49 -12.30
C SER A 312 -14.82 10.97 -12.17
N VAL A 313 -16.00 10.37 -12.37
CA VAL A 313 -16.19 8.91 -12.32
C VAL A 313 -15.27 8.17 -13.30
N ALA A 314 -15.15 8.68 -14.54
CA ALA A 314 -14.27 8.07 -15.54
C ALA A 314 -12.80 8.12 -15.10
N ARG A 315 -12.39 9.24 -14.49
CA ARG A 315 -11.03 9.39 -13.97
C ARG A 315 -10.78 8.50 -12.76
N ASN A 316 -11.75 8.38 -11.84
CA ASN A 316 -11.70 7.44 -10.72
C ASN A 316 -11.51 6.01 -11.22
N ILE A 317 -12.21 5.57 -12.26
CA ILE A 317 -12.03 4.23 -12.84
C ILE A 317 -10.61 4.03 -13.38
N ILE A 318 -10.06 5.00 -14.11
CA ILE A 318 -8.68 4.90 -14.65
C ILE A 318 -7.65 4.86 -13.52
N THR A 319 -7.81 5.71 -12.51
CA THR A 319 -6.94 5.75 -11.33
C THR A 319 -7.03 4.43 -10.55
N LEU A 320 -8.24 3.92 -10.32
CA LEU A 320 -8.48 2.63 -9.67
C LEU A 320 -7.85 1.47 -10.44
N LEU A 321 -7.98 1.46 -11.76
CA LEU A 321 -7.39 0.44 -12.61
C LEU A 321 -5.87 0.49 -12.53
N GLY A 322 -5.27 1.68 -12.69
CA GLY A 322 -3.82 1.86 -12.59
C GLY A 322 -3.29 1.43 -11.23
N PHE A 323 -3.93 1.85 -10.15
CA PHE A 323 -3.56 1.48 -8.79
C PHE A 323 -3.53 -0.04 -8.59
N ASN A 324 -4.57 -0.76 -9.00
CA ASN A 324 -4.62 -2.22 -8.87
C ASN A 324 -3.62 -2.94 -9.80
N ILE A 325 -3.34 -2.39 -11.00
CA ILE A 325 -2.25 -2.89 -11.86
C ILE A 325 -0.91 -2.77 -11.14
N GLY A 326 -0.65 -1.62 -10.50
CA GLY A 326 0.56 -1.40 -9.70
C GLY A 326 0.73 -2.42 -8.58
N ILE A 327 -0.34 -2.67 -7.82
CA ILE A 327 -0.38 -3.69 -6.77
C ILE A 327 -0.04 -5.07 -7.33
N GLU A 328 -0.75 -5.51 -8.37
CA GLU A 328 -0.58 -6.85 -8.93
C GLU A 328 0.83 -7.06 -9.50
N LEU A 329 1.41 -6.05 -10.18
CA LEU A 329 2.76 -6.13 -10.72
C LEU A 329 3.82 -6.34 -9.63
N VAL A 330 3.74 -5.58 -8.53
CA VAL A 330 4.70 -5.73 -7.42
C VAL A 330 4.53 -7.06 -6.72
N GLN A 331 3.30 -7.48 -6.42
CA GLN A 331 3.03 -8.76 -5.77
C GLN A 331 3.53 -9.93 -6.63
N MET A 332 3.29 -9.88 -7.96
CA MET A 332 3.80 -10.89 -8.90
C MET A 332 5.32 -10.88 -8.99
N ALA A 333 5.97 -9.71 -8.97
CA ALA A 333 7.43 -9.60 -8.97
C ALA A 333 8.06 -10.20 -7.70
N ILE A 334 7.49 -9.90 -6.53
CA ILE A 334 7.91 -10.51 -5.25
C ILE A 334 7.72 -12.02 -5.29
N ALA A 335 6.56 -12.49 -5.77
CA ALA A 335 6.28 -13.91 -5.89
C ALA A 335 7.25 -14.62 -6.86
N LEU A 336 7.57 -13.99 -8.00
CA LEU A 336 8.53 -14.50 -8.96
C LEU A 336 9.93 -14.66 -8.35
N ALA A 337 10.33 -13.76 -7.45
CA ALA A 337 11.60 -13.86 -6.74
C ALA A 337 11.58 -14.94 -5.64
N ILE A 338 10.55 -14.95 -4.79
CA ILE A 338 10.56 -15.74 -3.56
C ILE A 338 10.02 -17.17 -3.74
N VAL A 339 9.04 -17.41 -4.62
CA VAL A 339 8.42 -18.74 -4.79
C VAL A 339 9.43 -19.79 -5.28
N PRO A 340 10.33 -19.51 -6.24
CA PRO A 340 11.38 -20.45 -6.61
C PRO A 340 12.31 -20.79 -5.43
N ALA A 341 12.67 -19.80 -4.61
CA ALA A 341 13.49 -20.02 -3.42
C ALA A 341 12.75 -20.88 -2.37
N LEU A 342 11.46 -20.62 -2.15
CA LEU A 342 10.64 -21.45 -1.25
C LEU A 342 10.52 -22.88 -1.78
N LEU A 343 10.38 -23.09 -3.08
CA LEU A 343 10.34 -24.43 -3.69
C LEU A 343 11.65 -25.21 -3.48
N THR A 344 12.80 -24.56 -3.60
CA THR A 344 14.10 -25.23 -3.42
C THR A 344 14.36 -25.52 -1.96
N ILE A 345 14.03 -24.59 -1.05
CA ILE A 345 14.15 -24.83 0.39
C ILE A 345 13.14 -25.90 0.85
N ALA A 346 11.92 -25.94 0.28
CA ALA A 346 10.89 -26.92 0.60
C ALA A 346 11.30 -28.38 0.33
N ALA A 347 12.31 -28.60 -0.53
CA ALA A 347 12.91 -29.91 -0.72
C ALA A 347 13.80 -30.37 0.47
N THR A 348 14.03 -29.49 1.45
CA THR A 348 14.85 -29.77 2.64
C THR A 348 14.00 -29.93 3.91
N PRO A 349 14.44 -30.71 4.90
CA PRO A 349 13.72 -30.83 6.18
C PRO A 349 13.69 -29.52 6.98
N PHE A 350 14.62 -28.59 6.70
CA PHE A 350 14.71 -27.28 7.35
C PHE A 350 13.48 -26.40 7.04
N TYR A 351 12.82 -26.61 5.90
CA TYR A 351 11.67 -25.79 5.50
C TYR A 351 10.55 -25.73 6.53
N ARG A 352 10.31 -26.84 7.25
CA ARG A 352 9.31 -26.87 8.33
C ARG A 352 9.64 -25.86 9.42
N TRP A 353 10.92 -25.77 9.81
CA TRP A 353 11.39 -24.84 10.83
C TRP A 353 11.34 -23.41 10.34
N LEU A 354 11.88 -23.14 9.14
CA LEU A 354 11.81 -21.82 8.49
C LEU A 354 10.38 -21.31 8.44
N ARG A 355 9.48 -22.11 7.87
CA ARG A 355 8.09 -21.74 7.68
C ARG A 355 7.35 -21.50 8.99
N ASN A 356 7.51 -22.38 9.98
CA ASN A 356 6.87 -22.18 11.28
C ASN A 356 7.46 -20.98 12.02
N GLY A 357 8.77 -20.75 11.95
CA GLY A 357 9.44 -19.61 12.56
C GLY A 357 8.97 -18.28 11.95
N LEU A 358 8.96 -18.18 10.62
CA LEU A 358 8.46 -16.99 9.93
C LEU A 358 6.96 -16.78 10.15
N ALA A 359 6.16 -17.84 10.19
CA ALA A 359 4.74 -17.72 10.49
C ALA A 359 4.49 -17.30 11.95
N LEU A 360 5.29 -17.76 12.91
CA LEU A 360 5.21 -17.29 14.31
C LEU A 360 5.62 -15.82 14.41
N PHE A 361 6.67 -15.41 13.69
CA PHE A 361 7.06 -14.02 13.58
C PHE A 361 5.92 -13.15 13.01
N CYS A 362 5.33 -13.54 11.87
CA CYS A 362 4.16 -12.86 11.29
C CYS A 362 2.96 -12.82 12.24
N SER A 363 2.75 -13.87 13.04
CA SER A 363 1.67 -13.90 14.05
C SER A 363 1.94 -12.91 15.19
N GLY A 364 3.20 -12.80 15.63
CA GLY A 364 3.62 -11.85 16.66
C GLY A 364 3.42 -10.41 16.21
N ILE A 365 3.92 -10.05 15.02
CA ILE A 365 3.77 -8.68 14.51
C ILE A 365 2.30 -8.30 14.28
N ALA A 366 1.50 -9.22 13.73
CA ALA A 366 0.08 -8.97 13.52
C ALA A 366 -0.68 -8.79 14.83
N SER A 367 -0.28 -9.50 15.89
CA SER A 367 -0.87 -9.32 17.22
C SER A 367 -0.55 -7.95 17.82
N VAL A 368 0.66 -7.44 17.58
CA VAL A 368 1.03 -6.07 17.99
C VAL A 368 0.22 -5.04 17.20
N TRP A 369 0.07 -5.18 15.89
CA TRP A 369 -0.78 -4.27 15.10
C TRP A 369 -2.25 -4.31 15.54
N VAL A 370 -2.83 -5.47 15.82
CA VAL A 370 -4.19 -5.56 16.37
C VAL A 370 -4.30 -4.83 17.71
N ALA A 371 -3.30 -5.00 18.60
CA ALA A 371 -3.26 -4.33 19.89
C ALA A 371 -3.10 -2.80 19.75
N ASP A 372 -2.26 -2.36 18.81
CA ASP A 372 -2.07 -0.96 18.47
C ASP A 372 -3.39 -0.30 18.06
N ARG A 373 -4.09 -0.88 17.08
CA ARG A 373 -5.34 -0.29 16.58
C ARG A 373 -6.49 -0.33 17.59
N TYR A 374 -6.51 -1.30 18.49
CA TYR A 374 -7.59 -1.44 19.48
C TYR A 374 -7.33 -0.70 20.79
N VAL A 375 -6.10 -0.73 21.30
CA VAL A 375 -5.72 -0.19 22.62
C VAL A 375 -5.02 1.16 22.51
N GLY A 376 -4.43 1.49 21.36
CA GLY A 376 -3.61 2.68 21.15
C GLY A 376 -2.28 2.56 21.88
N LEU A 377 -1.31 1.89 21.27
CA LEU A 377 0.01 1.70 21.88
C LEU A 377 0.84 3.00 21.86
N ASP A 378 1.91 3.02 22.65
CA ASP A 378 2.83 4.16 22.67
C ASP A 378 3.47 4.39 21.30
N GLN A 379 3.39 5.63 20.81
CA GLN A 379 3.86 6.02 19.47
C GLN A 379 5.38 5.82 19.28
N GLY A 380 6.18 6.03 20.34
CA GLY A 380 7.62 5.79 20.30
C GLY A 380 7.95 4.30 20.17
N PHE A 381 7.22 3.46 20.89
CA PHE A 381 7.28 2.01 20.75
C PHE A 381 6.86 1.56 19.34
N VAL A 382 5.72 2.03 18.82
CA VAL A 382 5.18 1.64 17.51
C VAL A 382 6.16 2.02 16.40
N ALA A 383 6.67 3.24 16.39
CA ALA A 383 7.64 3.68 15.38
C ALA A 383 8.92 2.82 15.38
N LEU A 384 9.48 2.53 16.56
CA LEU A 384 10.65 1.65 16.68
C LEU A 384 10.33 0.22 16.24
N PHE A 385 9.15 -0.27 16.60
CA PHE A 385 8.66 -1.59 16.24
C PHE A 385 8.52 -1.73 14.72
N GLU A 386 7.91 -0.76 14.04
CA GLU A 386 7.72 -0.80 12.58
C GLU A 386 9.06 -0.80 11.84
N VAL A 387 10.00 0.07 12.22
CA VAL A 387 11.35 0.09 11.64
C VAL A 387 12.06 -1.26 11.85
N ALA A 388 11.94 -1.84 13.05
CA ALA A 388 12.52 -3.15 13.34
C ALA A 388 11.88 -4.26 12.50
N VAL A 389 10.55 -4.24 12.32
CA VAL A 389 9.81 -5.21 11.51
C VAL A 389 10.16 -5.08 10.04
N GLU A 390 10.19 -3.87 9.48
CA GLU A 390 10.58 -3.60 8.10
C GLU A 390 11.97 -4.15 7.81
N THR A 391 12.95 -3.76 8.64
CA THR A 391 14.33 -4.24 8.53
C THR A 391 14.40 -5.76 8.60
N THR A 392 13.67 -6.37 9.54
CA THR A 392 13.64 -7.83 9.71
C THR A 392 13.02 -8.53 8.51
N LEU A 393 11.91 -8.03 7.95
CA LEU A 393 11.26 -8.59 6.77
C LEU A 393 12.18 -8.52 5.54
N MET A 394 12.88 -7.41 5.34
CA MET A 394 13.88 -7.29 4.28
C MET A 394 15.01 -8.32 4.44
N LEU A 395 15.58 -8.44 5.64
CA LEU A 395 16.62 -9.44 5.92
C LEU A 395 16.13 -10.86 5.68
N VAL A 396 14.91 -11.19 6.11
CA VAL A 396 14.27 -12.48 5.85
C VAL A 396 14.13 -12.72 4.35
N PHE A 397 13.61 -11.74 3.61
CA PHE A 397 13.42 -11.84 2.16
C PHE A 397 14.73 -12.16 1.45
N PHE A 398 15.79 -11.37 1.68
CA PHE A 398 17.09 -11.59 1.06
C PHE A 398 17.72 -12.91 1.50
N THR A 399 17.59 -13.29 2.78
CA THR A 399 18.13 -14.55 3.28
C THR A 399 17.47 -15.76 2.62
N VAL A 400 16.14 -15.76 2.50
CA VAL A 400 15.39 -16.82 1.83
C VAL A 400 15.77 -16.88 0.35
N LEU A 401 15.84 -15.74 -0.33
CA LEU A 401 16.21 -15.65 -1.73
C LEU A 401 17.62 -16.22 -1.99
N VAL A 402 18.63 -15.74 -1.27
CA VAL A 402 20.03 -16.18 -1.40
C VAL A 402 20.17 -17.65 -1.06
N SER A 403 19.53 -18.11 0.03
CA SER A 403 19.54 -19.53 0.42
C SER A 403 18.91 -20.41 -0.66
N GLY A 404 17.80 -19.97 -1.24
CA GLY A 404 17.12 -20.68 -2.32
C GLY A 404 17.97 -20.80 -3.59
N ILE A 405 18.65 -19.73 -3.98
CA ILE A 405 19.58 -19.69 -5.12
C ILE A 405 20.79 -20.60 -4.86
N ALA A 406 21.39 -20.54 -3.67
CA ALA A 406 22.53 -21.36 -3.30
C ALA A 406 22.19 -22.86 -3.27
N LEU A 407 21.00 -23.23 -2.79
CA LEU A 407 20.52 -24.61 -2.84
C LEU A 407 20.24 -25.06 -4.27
N TYR A 408 19.63 -24.20 -5.10
CA TYR A 408 19.38 -24.50 -6.50
C TYR A 408 20.68 -24.77 -7.26
N SER A 409 21.68 -23.89 -7.14
CA SER A 409 22.97 -24.03 -7.84
C SER A 409 23.71 -25.30 -7.43
N ARG A 410 23.73 -25.65 -6.13
CA ARG A 410 24.28 -26.92 -5.63
C ARG A 410 23.58 -28.14 -6.23
N SER A 411 22.24 -28.11 -6.30
CA SER A 411 21.47 -29.23 -6.84
C SER A 411 21.67 -29.42 -8.35
N SER A 412 21.80 -28.31 -9.10
CA SER A 412 22.06 -28.33 -10.53
C SER A 412 23.46 -28.87 -10.85
N LEU A 413 24.48 -28.40 -10.13
CA LEU A 413 25.86 -28.90 -10.27
C LEU A 413 25.92 -30.41 -9.98
N ALA A 414 25.27 -30.86 -8.91
CA ALA A 414 25.23 -32.28 -8.55
C ALA A 414 24.52 -33.16 -9.60
N GLN A 415 23.56 -32.63 -10.36
CA GLN A 415 22.94 -33.34 -11.49
C GLN A 415 23.86 -33.40 -12.71
N GLN A 416 24.62 -32.33 -12.95
CA GLN A 416 25.52 -32.21 -14.10
C GLN A 416 26.78 -33.09 -13.95
N THR A 417 27.23 -33.32 -12.72
CA THR A 417 28.37 -34.21 -12.42
C THR A 417 28.00 -35.69 -12.29
N ARG A 418 26.73 -36.08 -12.50
CA ARG A 418 26.35 -37.51 -12.50
C ARG A 418 26.92 -38.18 -13.74
N PRO A 419 27.76 -39.22 -13.60
CA PRO A 419 28.37 -39.87 -14.74
C PRO A 419 27.30 -40.56 -15.61
N PHE A 420 27.48 -40.47 -16.93
CA PHE A 420 26.52 -40.88 -17.95
C PHE A 420 26.01 -42.34 -17.80
N TRP A 421 26.81 -43.22 -17.19
CA TRP A 421 26.45 -44.62 -16.94
C TRP A 421 25.39 -44.83 -15.84
N ALA A 422 25.19 -43.86 -14.94
CA ALA A 422 24.18 -43.96 -13.88
C ALA A 422 22.74 -43.74 -14.40
N LEU A 423 22.58 -43.07 -15.54
CA LEU A 423 21.27 -42.79 -16.16
C LEU A 423 20.72 -43.99 -16.97
N ARG A 424 21.57 -44.97 -17.32
CA ARG A 424 21.17 -46.12 -18.17
C ARG A 424 20.57 -47.30 -17.40
N LYS A 425 20.81 -47.40 -16.08
CA LYS A 425 20.34 -48.54 -15.25
C LYS A 425 18.86 -48.49 -14.87
N GLN A 426 18.13 -47.39 -15.13
CA GLN A 426 16.69 -47.28 -14.80
C GLN A 426 15.73 -47.71 -15.93
N ARG A 427 16.23 -48.23 -17.05
CA ARG A 427 15.40 -48.59 -18.22
C ARG A 427 15.43 -50.08 -18.59
N ILE A 428 15.54 -50.97 -17.60
CA ILE A 428 15.38 -52.42 -17.78
C ILE A 428 14.42 -52.94 -16.69
N LEU A 429 13.12 -52.91 -16.98
CA LEU A 429 12.12 -53.75 -16.31
C LEU A 429 12.06 -55.08 -17.07
N PRO A 430 12.04 -56.24 -16.40
CA PRO A 430 11.83 -57.52 -17.09
C PRO A 430 10.35 -57.65 -17.51
N CYS A 431 10.14 -58.11 -18.74
CA CYS A 431 8.83 -58.46 -19.28
C CYS A 431 8.21 -59.62 -18.46
N PRO A 432 6.94 -59.55 -18.04
CA PRO A 432 6.26 -60.70 -17.46
C PRO A 432 5.94 -61.72 -18.57
N ARG A 433 6.31 -63.00 -18.34
CA ARG A 433 5.84 -64.16 -19.12
C ARG A 433 4.52 -64.65 -18.57
#